data_AF-A0A926PZW1-F1
#
_entry.id   AF-A0A926PZW1-F1
#
_cell.length_a   1.000
_cell.length_b   1.000
_cell.length_c   1.000
_cell.angle_alpha   90.00
_cell.angle_beta   90.00
_cell.angle_gamma   90.00
#
_symmetry.space_group_name_H-M   'P 1'
#
loop_
_entity.id
_entity.type
_entity.pdbx_description
1 polymer ?
#
loop_
_entity_poly.entity_id
_entity_poly.type
_entity_poly.pdbx_seq_one_letter_code
_entity_poly.pdbx_strand_id
1 'polypeptide(L)'
;MTNPRIRTHRRRRYHQRRLTYVPQTFSLKRVHWILTAPLLVVALSLALTRQRVIANTFEQPIPQKAFLSPAWVPTLAQATIPVPLTRQGGQITLNGRPLDAIWSQRQQQIGISDAALARRFGVNLLSSNDETQQPIEWFSNTADGTQAPLKLSTWLTEQYRYLNISTLAQQFGWEMQISGANLQINTPPAKILSVRQGRQSWGDRIVIDLDRATPWQISEEGNAAVITLDAPIAPALLRGFSGRPGSYIRGLNVASSGDRTVIRLRFADAARPRVWSLNNPNRILVDIRADALQEQSIAWSPGMRWAQQYVNLGGDRFPVVALEIDPRSSEVQLKPIWGNPDMKGTQPLVTTAQRSQAAAAINGGFFNRNNQLPLGAIRRDGRWMSGPILNRGAIGWDENGNVTIAQLSIQETLLAGNGNRITLRSLNSGFVNAGTARYTREWGASYTPILNNEVVMTVQNNQVVRQQQMGLAGQTPVSIPSDGYLLVVRSDRTASEALRAGTSVQIEMAVQPDNFSRYSQILGGGPVLMLDGQIVLNPTAEQFSTAFIQQAASRSVIATTGAGKLMLITVHNRIGGAGPTLAETAQITQQLGAMNALNLDGGSSTSLYLGGQLIDRPASTAARVHNGIGVFVQPRL
;
A
#
# COMPACT_ATOMS: atom_id res chain seq x y z
N MET A 1 -49.63 0.18 -71.23
CA MET A 1 -50.34 1.18 -70.42
C MET A 1 -49.36 1.77 -69.40
N THR A 2 -49.17 3.10 -69.47
CA THR A 2 -48.72 4.04 -68.42
C THR A 2 -47.53 3.73 -67.50
N ASN A 3 -46.44 4.48 -67.70
CA ASN A 3 -45.51 5.01 -66.68
C ASN A 3 -46.07 6.40 -66.19
N PRO A 4 -45.51 7.19 -65.23
CA PRO A 4 -44.29 7.05 -64.39
C PRO A 4 -44.33 7.69 -62.96
N ARG A 5 -43.13 7.84 -62.35
CA ARG A 5 -42.64 8.89 -61.38
C ARG A 5 -42.75 8.59 -59.87
N ILE A 6 -41.77 8.86 -58.98
CA ILE A 6 -40.70 9.90 -58.91
C ILE A 6 -39.50 9.44 -58.03
N ARG A 7 -38.31 9.97 -58.38
CA ARG A 7 -36.99 9.94 -57.70
C ARG A 7 -36.94 10.79 -56.42
N THR A 8 -35.93 10.57 -55.56
CA THR A 8 -34.92 11.63 -55.27
C THR A 8 -33.63 11.07 -54.64
N HIS A 9 -32.51 11.49 -55.21
CA HIS A 9 -31.15 11.41 -54.67
C HIS A 9 -30.90 12.55 -53.67
N ARG A 10 -29.96 12.39 -52.72
CA ARG A 10 -28.81 13.30 -52.59
C ARG A 10 -27.68 12.81 -51.66
N ARG A 11 -26.47 12.78 -52.23
CA ARG A 11 -25.16 12.78 -51.57
C ARG A 11 -24.91 14.13 -50.86
N ARG A 12 -24.28 14.12 -49.68
CA ARG A 12 -23.45 15.22 -49.12
C ARG A 12 -22.31 14.60 -48.30
N ARG A 13 -21.07 14.61 -48.82
CA ARG A 13 -19.95 15.53 -48.51
C ARG A 13 -19.47 15.45 -47.05
N TYR A 14 -18.40 14.68 -46.84
CA TYR A 14 -17.49 14.85 -45.71
C TYR A 14 -16.58 16.05 -45.97
N HIS A 15 -16.62 17.05 -45.09
CA HIS A 15 -15.71 18.19 -45.10
C HIS A 15 -14.38 17.80 -44.45
N GLN A 16 -13.31 17.78 -45.24
CA GLN A 16 -11.94 17.95 -44.74
C GLN A 16 -11.78 19.39 -44.27
N ARG A 17 -11.51 19.60 -42.98
CA ARG A 17 -11.00 20.88 -42.46
C ARG A 17 -9.47 20.87 -42.60
N ARG A 18 -8.96 21.56 -43.63
CA ARG A 18 -7.61 22.11 -43.63
C ARG A 18 -7.63 23.37 -42.77
N LEU A 19 -6.82 23.39 -41.71
CA LEU A 19 -6.49 24.62 -40.97
C LEU A 19 -5.28 25.24 -41.66
N THR A 20 -5.52 26.33 -42.36
CA THR A 20 -4.51 27.22 -42.94
C THR A 20 -3.86 28.07 -41.85
N TYR A 21 -2.54 28.02 -41.83
CA TYR A 21 -1.63 28.84 -41.04
C TYR A 21 -1.62 30.27 -41.60
N VAL A 22 -1.90 31.27 -40.76
CA VAL A 22 -1.75 32.70 -41.06
C VAL A 22 -0.86 33.30 -39.97
N PRO A 23 0.28 33.92 -40.30
CA PRO A 23 1.14 34.55 -39.31
C PRO A 23 0.59 35.93 -38.95
N GLN A 24 0.31 36.18 -37.67
CA GLN A 24 0.05 37.52 -37.15
C GLN A 24 1.38 38.18 -36.78
N THR A 25 1.69 39.25 -37.50
CA THR A 25 2.70 40.25 -37.16
C THR A 25 2.14 41.15 -36.06
N PHE A 26 2.84 41.24 -34.91
CA PHE A 26 2.59 42.29 -33.92
C PHE A 26 3.73 43.28 -33.90
N SER A 27 3.32 44.55 -34.02
CA SER A 27 4.13 45.76 -34.13
C SER A 27 4.69 46.18 -32.77
N LEU A 28 5.99 46.44 -32.73
CA LEU A 28 6.72 47.07 -31.63
C LEU A 28 6.56 48.59 -31.73
N LYS A 29 5.96 49.23 -30.71
CA LYS A 29 6.18 50.66 -30.44
C LYS A 29 7.07 50.83 -29.21
N ARG A 30 8.23 51.40 -29.48
CA ARG A 30 9.23 51.94 -28.54
C ARG A 30 8.66 53.16 -27.82
N VAL A 31 9.02 53.33 -26.55
CA VAL A 31 9.33 54.64 -25.96
C VAL A 31 10.68 54.51 -25.25
N HIS A 32 11.64 55.33 -25.67
CA HIS A 32 12.97 55.53 -25.09
C HIS A 32 12.84 56.39 -23.80
N TRP A 33 13.72 56.32 -22.81
CA TRP A 33 15.02 57.00 -22.66
C TRP A 33 15.37 56.84 -21.14
N ILE A 34 16.60 56.81 -20.60
CA ILE A 34 17.97 56.64 -21.08
C ILE A 34 18.90 56.63 -19.82
N LEU A 35 20.09 56.01 -19.92
CA LEU A 35 21.36 56.25 -19.17
C LEU A 35 21.37 56.00 -17.64
N THR A 36 22.36 55.40 -16.98
CA THR A 36 23.78 55.09 -17.27
C THR A 36 24.32 54.13 -16.18
N ALA A 37 25.17 53.17 -16.56
CA ALA A 37 26.07 52.43 -15.65
C ALA A 37 27.36 53.26 -15.38
N PRO A 38 28.24 52.90 -14.40
CA PRO A 38 29.28 51.86 -14.57
C PRO A 38 29.51 50.96 -13.31
N LEU A 39 29.91 49.68 -13.43
CA LEU A 39 31.29 49.11 -13.27
C LEU A 39 32.02 49.57 -11.98
N LEU A 40 32.81 48.83 -11.20
CA LEU A 40 33.36 47.47 -11.05
C LEU A 40 34.50 47.62 -9.98
N VAL A 41 34.91 46.56 -9.26
CA VAL A 41 36.30 46.29 -8.76
C VAL A 41 36.81 46.74 -7.36
N VAL A 42 36.95 45.72 -6.47
CA VAL A 42 38.16 45.14 -5.79
C VAL A 42 38.80 45.73 -4.51
N ALA A 43 39.18 44.76 -3.64
CA ALA A 43 40.26 44.68 -2.63
C ALA A 43 40.00 45.27 -1.24
N LEU A 44 40.57 44.77 -0.12
CA LEU A 44 41.18 43.50 0.33
C LEU A 44 41.50 43.75 1.83
N SER A 45 41.39 42.72 2.68
CA SER A 45 42.17 42.46 3.92
C SER A 45 41.85 43.12 5.29
N LEU A 46 41.73 42.19 6.27
CA LEU A 46 42.39 42.12 7.59
C LEU A 46 41.67 42.55 8.89
N ALA A 47 41.69 41.57 9.80
CA ALA A 47 41.82 41.62 11.26
C ALA A 47 40.56 41.69 12.16
N LEU A 48 40.25 40.51 12.71
CA LEU A 48 40.02 40.21 14.13
C LEU A 48 39.26 41.25 14.98
N THR A 49 38.03 40.90 15.37
CA THR A 49 37.62 40.97 16.79
C THR A 49 36.40 40.10 17.03
N ARG A 50 36.50 39.21 18.03
CA ARG A 50 35.38 38.45 18.57
C ARG A 50 34.40 39.44 19.21
N GLN A 51 33.20 39.58 18.65
CA GLN A 51 32.05 40.10 19.37
C GLN A 51 30.86 39.17 19.17
N ARG A 52 30.33 38.72 20.31
CA ARG A 52 29.03 38.06 20.42
C ARG A 52 27.98 38.99 19.83
N VAL A 53 27.41 38.62 18.69
CA VAL A 53 26.18 39.21 18.19
C VAL A 53 25.05 38.26 18.55
N ILE A 54 24.17 38.74 19.44
CA ILE A 54 22.86 38.21 19.70
C ILE A 54 22.06 38.39 18.42
N ALA A 55 21.96 37.33 17.60
CA ALA A 55 21.04 37.28 16.49
C ALA A 55 19.74 36.63 16.98
N ASN A 56 18.78 37.47 17.34
CA ASN A 56 17.37 37.10 17.45
C ASN A 56 16.90 36.60 16.09
N THR A 57 16.97 35.28 15.89
CA THR A 57 16.26 34.61 14.82
C THR A 57 15.01 34.02 15.46
N PHE A 58 13.84 34.48 15.02
CA PHE A 58 12.56 33.91 15.41
C PHE A 58 12.45 32.48 14.86
N GLU A 59 13.08 31.52 15.54
CA GLU A 59 12.67 30.11 15.46
C GLU A 59 11.41 29.98 16.31
N GLN A 60 10.25 30.04 15.66
CA GLN A 60 9.03 29.48 16.24
C GLN A 60 9.24 27.96 16.32
N PRO A 61 9.24 27.33 17.51
CA PRO A 61 9.28 25.89 17.59
C PRO A 61 7.99 25.36 16.95
N ILE A 62 8.12 24.66 15.82
CA ILE A 62 7.03 23.84 15.30
C ILE A 62 6.72 22.82 16.39
N PRO A 63 5.50 22.77 16.94
CA PRO A 63 5.15 21.73 17.89
C PRO A 63 5.20 20.39 17.16
N GLN A 64 6.30 19.66 17.35
CA GLN A 64 6.40 18.26 17.02
C GLN A 64 5.35 17.53 17.86
N LYS A 65 4.21 17.17 17.25
CA LYS A 65 3.53 15.93 17.64
C LYS A 65 4.41 14.78 17.15
N ALA A 66 5.55 14.59 17.81
CA ALA A 66 6.40 13.45 17.58
C ALA A 66 5.59 12.19 17.90
N PHE A 67 5.93 11.08 17.24
CA PHE A 67 5.50 9.72 17.56
C PHE A 67 5.88 9.25 18.99
N LEU A 68 6.30 10.17 19.87
CA LEU A 68 6.73 9.91 21.23
C LEU A 68 5.52 9.63 22.12
N SER A 69 4.99 8.41 21.99
CA SER A 69 4.61 7.66 23.19
C SER A 69 5.91 7.23 23.89
N PRO A 70 5.93 7.08 25.24
CA PRO A 70 7.16 6.89 26.00
C PRO A 70 7.98 5.72 25.47
N ALA A 71 9.30 5.81 25.66
CA ALA A 71 10.25 4.75 25.35
C ALA A 71 9.65 3.38 25.72
N TRP A 72 9.71 2.45 24.77
CA TRP A 72 9.28 1.08 24.95
C TRP A 72 10.01 0.52 26.17
N VAL A 73 9.35 0.40 27.32
CA VAL A 73 9.88 -0.35 28.45
C VAL A 73 9.37 -1.77 28.24
N PRO A 74 10.21 -2.72 27.80
CA PRO A 74 9.78 -4.11 27.75
C PRO A 74 9.44 -4.50 29.18
N THR A 75 8.15 -4.73 29.44
CA THR A 75 7.76 -5.41 30.66
C THR A 75 8.29 -6.82 30.47
N LEU A 76 9.17 -7.30 31.35
CA LEU A 76 9.57 -8.71 31.40
C LEU A 76 8.33 -9.52 31.79
N ALA A 77 7.43 -9.75 30.82
CA ALA A 77 6.38 -10.72 30.94
C ALA A 77 7.07 -12.08 31.06
N GLN A 78 6.83 -12.77 32.18
CA GLN A 78 7.21 -14.16 32.34
C GLN A 78 6.71 -14.93 31.12
N ALA A 79 7.58 -15.71 30.49
CA ALA A 79 7.25 -16.52 29.32
C ALA A 79 6.16 -17.53 29.71
N THR A 80 4.90 -17.17 29.51
CA THR A 80 3.77 -18.09 29.64
C THR A 80 3.79 -19.00 28.43
N ILE A 81 3.84 -20.32 28.66
CA ILE A 81 3.76 -21.33 27.60
C ILE A 81 2.51 -21.05 26.73
N PRO A 82 2.70 -20.77 25.44
CA PRO A 82 1.69 -20.64 24.40
C PRO A 82 0.78 -21.86 24.36
N VAL A 83 -0.40 -21.69 24.96
CA VAL A 83 -1.44 -22.71 24.90
C VAL A 83 -1.92 -22.82 23.44
N PRO A 84 -1.74 -23.98 22.78
CA PRO A 84 -2.08 -24.16 21.38
C PRO A 84 -3.59 -23.95 21.13
N LEU A 85 -3.92 -23.53 19.91
CA LEU A 85 -5.31 -23.43 19.48
C LEU A 85 -5.98 -24.80 19.57
N THR A 86 -7.18 -24.82 20.15
CA THR A 86 -7.99 -26.03 20.25
C THR A 86 -8.82 -26.24 18.98
N ARG A 87 -9.33 -25.16 18.38
CA ARG A 87 -10.08 -25.16 17.11
C ARG A 87 -9.89 -23.85 16.35
N GLN A 88 -10.11 -23.86 15.04
CA GLN A 88 -10.13 -22.66 14.20
C GLN A 88 -11.03 -22.85 12.97
N GLY A 89 -11.49 -21.76 12.39
CA GLY A 89 -12.33 -21.77 11.20
C GLY A 89 -12.37 -20.43 10.47
N GLY A 90 -12.75 -20.47 9.18
CA GLY A 90 -12.84 -19.30 8.32
C GLY A 90 -14.26 -18.75 8.16
N GLN A 91 -15.26 -19.37 8.80
CA GLN A 91 -16.66 -19.04 8.63
C GLN A 91 -17.35 -18.90 10.00
N ILE A 92 -18.16 -17.86 10.12
CA ILE A 92 -19.10 -17.65 11.23
C ILE A 92 -20.51 -17.62 10.67
N THR A 93 -21.45 -18.30 11.33
CA THR A 93 -22.88 -18.15 11.04
C THR A 93 -23.49 -17.20 12.06
N LEU A 94 -23.73 -15.95 11.66
CA LEU A 94 -24.34 -14.92 12.51
C LEU A 94 -25.84 -14.86 12.26
N ASN A 95 -26.65 -15.12 13.29
CA ASN A 95 -28.12 -15.11 13.20
C ASN A 95 -28.65 -15.95 12.03
N GLY A 96 -28.08 -17.15 11.86
CA GLY A 96 -28.42 -18.08 10.77
C GLY A 96 -27.81 -17.75 9.40
N ARG A 97 -26.97 -16.73 9.28
CA ARG A 97 -26.38 -16.29 8.01
C ARG A 97 -24.86 -16.50 7.96
N PRO A 98 -24.32 -17.16 6.93
CA PRO A 98 -22.88 -17.37 6.82
C PRO A 98 -22.14 -16.06 6.52
N LEU A 99 -20.99 -15.89 7.15
CA LEU A 99 -20.05 -14.78 7.00
C LEU A 99 -18.63 -15.31 6.90
N ASP A 100 -17.87 -14.76 5.96
CA ASP A 100 -16.41 -14.95 5.93
C ASP A 100 -15.81 -14.14 7.08
N ALA A 101 -15.40 -14.85 8.13
CA ALA A 101 -14.86 -14.30 9.36
C ALA A 101 -13.97 -15.35 10.03
N ILE A 102 -12.71 -14.97 10.27
CA ILE A 102 -11.72 -15.84 10.89
C ILE A 102 -11.97 -15.89 12.39
N TRP A 103 -12.06 -17.10 12.93
CA TRP A 103 -12.25 -17.33 14.36
C TRP A 103 -11.37 -18.48 14.85
N SER A 104 -11.08 -18.47 16.15
CA SER A 104 -10.36 -19.56 16.81
C SER A 104 -10.84 -19.77 18.23
N GLN A 105 -10.55 -20.94 18.77
CA GLN A 105 -10.79 -21.30 20.16
C GLN A 105 -9.46 -21.64 20.83
N ARG A 106 -9.20 -20.99 21.96
CA ARG A 106 -8.06 -21.27 22.85
C ARG A 106 -8.62 -21.68 24.21
N GLN A 107 -8.43 -22.94 24.59
CA GLN A 107 -9.13 -23.54 25.75
C GLN A 107 -10.66 -23.39 25.61
N GLN A 108 -11.33 -22.74 26.56
CA GLN A 108 -12.76 -22.43 26.49
C GLN A 108 -13.06 -21.04 25.90
N GLN A 109 -12.02 -20.25 25.58
CA GLN A 109 -12.19 -18.89 25.07
C GLN A 109 -12.37 -18.91 23.56
N ILE A 110 -13.37 -18.18 23.08
CA ILE A 110 -13.64 -17.99 21.66
C ILE A 110 -13.15 -16.61 21.24
N GLY A 111 -12.40 -16.57 20.15
CA GLY A 111 -11.89 -15.33 19.60
C GLY A 111 -12.22 -15.19 18.14
N ILE A 112 -12.50 -13.96 17.74
CA ILE A 112 -12.69 -13.57 16.35
C ILE A 112 -11.54 -12.64 15.99
N SER A 113 -11.04 -12.71 14.75
CA SER A 113 -9.99 -11.80 14.32
C SER A 113 -10.43 -10.34 14.47
N ASP A 114 -9.51 -9.47 14.86
CA ASP A 114 -9.77 -8.04 15.01
C ASP A 114 -10.39 -7.41 13.74
N ALA A 115 -9.88 -7.81 12.56
CA ALA A 115 -10.40 -7.43 11.27
C ALA A 115 -11.86 -7.85 11.06
N ALA A 116 -12.21 -9.09 11.42
CA ALA A 116 -13.56 -9.60 11.28
C ALA A 116 -14.52 -8.92 12.28
N LEU A 117 -14.10 -8.69 13.53
CA LEU A 117 -14.90 -7.95 14.50
C LEU A 117 -15.21 -6.52 14.04
N ALA A 118 -14.21 -5.81 13.53
CA ALA A 118 -14.40 -4.46 13.04
C ALA A 118 -15.38 -4.39 11.87
N ARG A 119 -15.23 -5.27 10.87
CA ARG A 119 -16.00 -5.18 9.62
C ARG A 119 -17.32 -5.94 9.60
N ARG A 120 -17.45 -7.01 10.39
CA ARG A 120 -18.61 -7.92 10.38
C ARG A 120 -19.49 -7.81 11.62
N PHE A 121 -18.97 -7.26 12.72
CA PHE A 121 -19.72 -7.05 13.97
C PHE A 121 -19.87 -5.57 14.34
N GLY A 122 -19.11 -4.69 13.68
CA GLY A 122 -19.20 -3.25 13.90
C GLY A 122 -18.48 -2.78 15.16
N VAL A 123 -17.46 -3.52 15.58
CA VAL A 123 -16.65 -3.22 16.77
C VAL A 123 -15.54 -2.24 16.41
N ASN A 124 -15.54 -1.06 17.03
CA ASN A 124 -14.45 -0.11 16.83
C ASN A 124 -13.28 -0.45 17.75
N LEU A 125 -12.09 -0.58 17.17
CA LEU A 125 -10.86 -0.82 17.92
C LEU A 125 -10.31 0.53 18.41
N LEU A 126 -10.05 0.66 19.70
CA LEU A 126 -9.49 1.88 20.28
C LEU A 126 -7.98 1.74 20.44
N SER A 127 -7.30 2.86 20.67
CA SER A 127 -5.85 2.86 20.91
C SER A 127 -5.47 1.95 22.09
N SER A 128 -4.37 1.21 21.95
CA SER A 128 -3.79 0.37 23.00
C SER A 128 -2.27 0.40 22.90
N ASN A 129 -1.60 0.47 24.05
CA ASN A 129 -0.16 0.27 24.17
C ASN A 129 0.21 -1.13 24.68
N ASP A 130 -0.79 -1.96 24.95
CA ASP A 130 -0.67 -3.34 25.43
C ASP A 130 -1.20 -4.27 24.35
N GLU A 131 -0.32 -5.07 23.73
CA GLU A 131 -0.72 -5.99 22.67
C GLU A 131 -1.64 -7.11 23.15
N THR A 132 -1.61 -7.44 24.45
CA THR A 132 -2.39 -8.52 25.07
C THR A 132 -3.83 -8.12 25.38
N GLN A 133 -4.15 -6.83 25.27
CA GLN A 133 -5.47 -6.27 25.53
C GLN A 133 -5.89 -5.30 24.41
N GLN A 134 -7.13 -5.41 23.99
CA GLN A 134 -7.71 -4.51 23.00
C GLN A 134 -8.94 -3.81 23.59
N PRO A 135 -8.84 -2.52 23.95
CA PRO A 135 -10.00 -1.71 24.27
C PRO A 135 -10.86 -1.53 23.01
N ILE A 136 -12.17 -1.64 23.16
CA ILE A 136 -13.13 -1.52 22.06
C ILE A 136 -14.26 -0.55 22.40
N GLU A 137 -14.91 -0.06 21.35
CA GLU A 137 -16.18 0.65 21.42
C GLU A 137 -17.24 -0.15 20.64
N TRP A 138 -18.28 -0.57 21.35
CA TRP A 138 -19.45 -1.27 20.80
C TRP A 138 -20.64 -1.08 21.74
N PHE A 139 -21.61 -0.25 21.31
CA PHE A 139 -22.73 0.23 22.12
C PHE A 139 -22.28 0.68 23.52
N SER A 140 -21.32 1.60 23.54
CA SER A 140 -20.70 2.17 24.74
C SER A 140 -20.46 3.67 24.57
N ASN A 141 -20.64 4.46 25.62
CA ASN A 141 -20.35 5.91 25.60
C ASN A 141 -18.92 6.17 26.10
N THR A 142 -17.94 5.78 25.28
CA THR A 142 -16.50 5.93 25.59
C THR A 142 -15.94 7.28 25.19
N ALA A 143 -16.56 7.95 24.22
CA ALA A 143 -16.03 9.17 23.60
C ALA A 143 -16.08 10.42 24.51
N ASP A 144 -17.00 10.47 25.48
CA ASP A 144 -17.12 11.58 26.45
C ASP A 144 -16.42 11.28 27.79
N GLY A 145 -15.75 10.12 27.89
CA GLY A 145 -15.04 9.69 29.09
C GLY A 145 -15.96 9.21 30.23
N THR A 146 -17.27 9.12 30.01
CA THR A 146 -18.23 8.71 31.05
C THR A 146 -18.22 7.20 31.31
N GLN A 147 -17.82 6.39 30.31
CA GLN A 147 -17.71 4.95 30.41
C GLN A 147 -16.30 4.48 30.02
N ALA A 148 -15.71 3.61 30.85
CA ALA A 148 -14.47 2.93 30.49
C ALA A 148 -14.71 1.94 29.33
N PRO A 149 -13.79 1.86 28.35
CA PRO A 149 -13.94 0.91 27.25
C PRO A 149 -13.83 -0.53 27.74
N LEU A 150 -14.64 -1.42 27.16
CA LEU A 150 -14.49 -2.86 27.35
C LEU A 150 -13.15 -3.29 26.76
N LYS A 151 -12.35 -4.02 27.52
CA LYS A 151 -11.06 -4.56 27.07
C LYS A 151 -11.18 -6.05 26.81
N LEU A 152 -10.81 -6.47 25.61
CA LEU A 152 -10.79 -7.87 25.20
C LEU A 152 -9.36 -8.39 25.23
N SER A 153 -9.11 -9.49 25.94
CA SER A 153 -7.81 -10.17 25.89
C SER A 153 -7.53 -10.69 24.49
N THR A 154 -6.26 -10.74 24.08
CA THR A 154 -5.89 -11.14 22.72
C THR A 154 -4.98 -12.36 22.69
N TRP A 155 -4.90 -12.99 21.51
CA TRP A 155 -3.83 -13.90 21.17
C TRP A 155 -3.50 -13.83 19.68
N LEU A 156 -2.31 -14.28 19.34
CA LEU A 156 -1.77 -14.20 17.98
C LEU A 156 -1.60 -15.60 17.39
N THR A 157 -1.74 -15.64 16.08
CA THR A 157 -1.21 -16.69 15.19
C THR A 157 -0.27 -16.03 14.20
N GLU A 158 0.33 -16.82 13.31
CA GLU A 158 1.23 -16.30 12.27
C GLU A 158 0.60 -15.19 11.40
N GLN A 159 -0.71 -15.24 11.16
CA GLN A 159 -1.42 -14.33 10.26
C GLN A 159 -2.42 -13.41 10.94
N TYR A 160 -3.01 -13.84 12.06
CA TYR A 160 -4.19 -13.19 12.63
C TYR A 160 -4.03 -12.91 14.12
N ARG A 161 -4.58 -11.76 14.53
CA ARG A 161 -4.78 -11.38 15.92
C ARG A 161 -6.25 -11.58 16.29
N TYR A 162 -6.49 -12.38 17.32
CA TYR A 162 -7.81 -12.72 17.81
C TYR A 162 -8.11 -11.94 19.09
N LEU A 163 -9.35 -11.48 19.22
CA LEU A 163 -9.88 -10.85 20.43
C LEU A 163 -10.85 -11.83 21.08
N ASN A 164 -10.67 -12.10 22.36
CA ASN A 164 -11.56 -12.92 23.16
C ASN A 164 -12.94 -12.24 23.28
N ILE A 165 -13.95 -12.81 22.64
CA ILE A 165 -15.30 -12.22 22.64
C ILE A 165 -16.18 -12.71 23.79
N SER A 166 -15.68 -13.56 24.68
CA SER A 166 -16.50 -14.19 25.73
C SER A 166 -17.19 -13.15 26.63
N THR A 167 -16.48 -12.13 27.09
CA THR A 167 -17.06 -11.05 27.91
C THR A 167 -18.07 -10.21 27.13
N LEU A 168 -17.77 -9.91 25.86
CA LEU A 168 -18.68 -9.16 24.99
C LEU A 168 -19.98 -9.95 24.77
N ALA A 169 -19.86 -11.24 24.44
CA ALA A 169 -20.98 -12.14 24.24
C ALA A 169 -21.84 -12.26 25.51
N GLN A 170 -21.23 -12.45 26.68
CA GLN A 170 -21.94 -12.52 27.95
C GLN A 170 -22.69 -11.22 28.26
N GLN A 171 -22.02 -10.08 28.10
CA GLN A 171 -22.61 -8.76 28.41
C GLN A 171 -23.84 -8.45 27.56
N PHE A 172 -23.87 -8.91 26.31
CA PHE A 172 -24.95 -8.60 25.36
C PHE A 172 -25.82 -9.81 25.01
N GLY A 173 -25.70 -10.90 25.76
CA GLY A 173 -26.54 -12.10 25.63
C GLY A 173 -26.39 -12.82 24.29
N TRP A 174 -25.17 -12.89 23.74
CA TRP A 174 -24.90 -13.67 22.53
C TRP A 174 -24.73 -15.13 22.89
N GLU A 175 -25.41 -15.99 22.15
CA GLU A 175 -25.25 -17.45 22.23
C GLU A 175 -24.23 -17.88 21.20
N MET A 176 -23.25 -18.68 21.62
CA MET A 176 -22.16 -19.15 20.76
C MET A 176 -22.08 -20.67 20.79
N GLN A 177 -22.03 -21.29 19.61
CA GLN A 177 -21.86 -22.74 19.47
C GLN A 177 -20.89 -23.06 18.35
N ILE A 178 -19.94 -23.95 18.62
CA ILE A 178 -19.01 -24.46 17.60
C ILE A 178 -19.61 -25.71 16.96
N SER A 179 -19.71 -25.71 15.63
CA SER A 179 -20.11 -26.87 14.83
C SER A 179 -19.09 -27.12 13.72
N GLY A 180 -18.21 -28.10 13.93
CA GLY A 180 -17.09 -28.36 13.02
C GLY A 180 -16.16 -27.16 12.89
N ALA A 181 -16.01 -26.66 11.64
CA ALA A 181 -15.21 -25.48 11.30
C ALA A 181 -16.02 -24.16 11.30
N ASN A 182 -17.31 -24.21 11.66
CA ASN A 182 -18.19 -23.05 11.74
C ASN A 182 -18.43 -22.66 13.20
N LEU A 183 -18.36 -21.37 13.49
CA LEU A 183 -18.81 -20.78 14.74
C LEU A 183 -20.19 -20.17 14.52
N GLN A 184 -21.22 -20.71 15.17
CA GLN A 184 -22.54 -20.12 15.18
C GLN A 184 -22.64 -19.09 16.30
N ILE A 185 -23.15 -17.90 15.97
CA ILE A 185 -23.42 -16.82 16.91
C ILE A 185 -24.85 -16.35 16.70
N ASN A 186 -25.68 -16.42 17.74
CA ASN A 186 -27.01 -15.83 17.75
C ASN A 186 -27.00 -14.64 18.71
N THR A 187 -27.41 -13.46 18.24
CA THR A 187 -27.55 -12.26 19.05
C THR A 187 -29.03 -11.99 19.32
N PRO A 188 -29.40 -11.35 20.45
CA PRO A 188 -30.78 -11.02 20.72
C PRO A 188 -31.40 -10.18 19.59
N PRO A 189 -32.63 -10.49 19.13
CA PRO A 189 -33.24 -9.79 18.01
C PRO A 189 -33.50 -8.33 18.37
N ALA A 190 -32.91 -7.42 17.59
CA ALA A 190 -33.12 -5.98 17.72
C ALA A 190 -34.23 -5.48 16.78
N LYS A 191 -34.59 -4.20 16.88
CA LYS A 191 -35.51 -3.50 15.99
C LYS A 191 -35.03 -2.08 15.77
N ILE A 192 -35.19 -1.58 14.54
CA ILE A 192 -35.00 -0.16 14.25
C ILE A 192 -36.23 0.62 14.74
N LEU A 193 -35.99 1.60 15.61
CA LEU A 193 -37.01 2.51 16.15
C LEU A 193 -37.17 3.74 15.27
N SER A 194 -36.07 4.26 14.71
CA SER A 194 -36.10 5.42 13.83
C SER A 194 -34.84 5.50 12.97
N VAL A 195 -34.96 6.14 11.80
CA VAL A 195 -33.80 6.51 10.96
C VAL A 195 -33.93 7.99 10.64
N ARG A 196 -32.92 8.78 11.01
CA ARG A 196 -32.90 10.23 10.84
C ARG A 196 -31.67 10.64 10.05
N GLN A 197 -31.83 11.62 9.18
CA GLN A 197 -30.73 12.23 8.43
C GLN A 197 -30.64 13.71 8.81
N GLY A 198 -29.42 14.21 9.02
CA GLY A 198 -29.15 15.61 9.29
C GLY A 198 -27.83 16.09 8.69
N ARG A 199 -27.78 17.37 8.29
CA ARG A 199 -26.52 18.02 7.92
C ARG A 199 -25.75 18.41 9.16
N GLN A 200 -24.44 18.41 9.06
CA GLN A 200 -23.50 18.78 10.11
C GLN A 200 -22.48 19.76 9.53
N SER A 201 -21.77 20.50 10.38
CA SER A 201 -20.74 21.46 9.92
C SER A 201 -19.62 20.79 9.11
N TRP A 202 -19.33 19.52 9.41
CA TRP A 202 -18.28 18.72 8.77
C TRP A 202 -18.80 17.77 7.68
N GLY A 203 -20.13 17.69 7.43
CA GLY A 203 -20.68 16.74 6.46
C GLY A 203 -22.15 16.39 6.67
N ASP A 204 -22.47 15.10 6.61
CA ASP A 204 -23.82 14.56 6.87
C ASP A 204 -23.78 13.49 7.95
N ARG A 205 -24.85 13.37 8.72
CA ARG A 205 -25.05 12.30 9.71
C ARG A 205 -26.35 11.57 9.46
N ILE A 206 -26.29 10.25 9.56
CA ILE A 206 -27.45 9.38 9.69
C ILE A 206 -27.44 8.78 11.09
N VAL A 207 -28.58 8.84 11.78
CA VAL A 207 -28.79 8.30 13.11
C VAL A 207 -29.82 7.19 13.02
N ILE A 208 -29.46 6.01 13.49
CA ILE A 208 -30.34 4.84 13.53
C ILE A 208 -30.58 4.52 15.00
N ASP A 209 -31.79 4.79 15.47
CA ASP A 209 -32.19 4.48 16.84
C ASP A 209 -32.64 3.02 16.91
N LEU A 210 -32.17 2.31 17.94
CA LEU A 210 -32.39 0.89 18.14
C LEU A 210 -32.97 0.64 19.53
N ASP A 211 -33.79 -0.40 19.67
CA ASP A 211 -34.26 -0.85 20.98
C ASP A 211 -33.15 -1.50 21.80
N ARG A 212 -32.20 -2.17 21.13
CA ARG A 212 -31.04 -2.83 21.74
C ARG A 212 -29.80 -2.82 20.84
N ALA A 213 -28.66 -3.18 21.40
CA ALA A 213 -27.42 -3.39 20.66
C ALA A 213 -27.57 -4.53 19.63
N THR A 214 -26.99 -4.35 18.44
CA THR A 214 -27.06 -5.32 17.35
C THR A 214 -25.80 -5.29 16.50
N PRO A 215 -25.33 -6.45 15.98
CA PRO A 215 -24.27 -6.46 14.97
C PRO A 215 -24.65 -5.63 13.74
N TRP A 216 -23.63 -5.01 13.16
CA TRP A 216 -23.74 -4.34 11.86
C TRP A 216 -22.46 -4.55 11.04
N GLN A 217 -22.59 -4.39 9.73
CA GLN A 217 -21.54 -4.65 8.76
C GLN A 217 -21.43 -3.48 7.81
N ILE A 218 -20.22 -3.19 7.34
CA ILE A 218 -19.98 -2.21 6.28
C ILE A 218 -19.14 -2.79 5.14
N SER A 219 -19.59 -2.52 3.92
CA SER A 219 -18.83 -2.75 2.69
C SER A 219 -18.77 -1.47 1.89
N GLU A 220 -17.57 -1.11 1.44
CA GLU A 220 -17.32 0.08 0.63
C GLU A 220 -16.82 -0.29 -0.76
N GLU A 221 -17.34 0.41 -1.76
CA GLU A 221 -16.95 0.26 -3.15
C GLU A 221 -16.93 1.63 -3.83
N GLY A 222 -15.73 2.13 -4.12
CA GLY A 222 -15.54 3.45 -4.70
C GLY A 222 -16.17 4.56 -3.85
N ASN A 223 -17.22 5.19 -4.38
CA ASN A 223 -17.97 6.26 -3.73
C ASN A 223 -19.34 5.80 -3.19
N ALA A 224 -19.49 4.50 -2.97
CA ALA A 224 -20.67 3.88 -2.40
C ALA A 224 -20.32 3.04 -1.17
N ALA A 225 -21.28 2.93 -0.25
CA ALA A 225 -21.21 2.03 0.89
C ALA A 225 -22.54 1.32 1.11
N VAL A 226 -22.46 0.10 1.60
CA VAL A 226 -23.61 -0.68 2.07
C VAL A 226 -23.39 -1.00 3.53
N ILE A 227 -24.30 -0.51 4.37
CA ILE A 227 -24.34 -0.82 5.79
C ILE A 227 -25.50 -1.79 6.01
N THR A 228 -25.22 -2.93 6.64
CA THR A 228 -26.22 -3.96 6.93
C THR A 228 -26.33 -4.13 8.43
N LEU A 229 -27.53 -4.04 8.96
CA LEU A 229 -27.83 -4.17 10.39
C LEU A 229 -28.67 -5.43 10.60
N ASP A 230 -28.33 -6.22 11.62
CA ASP A 230 -29.12 -7.38 12.06
C ASP A 230 -30.35 -6.96 12.90
N ALA A 231 -31.07 -5.97 12.38
CA ALA A 231 -32.30 -5.44 12.95
C ALA A 231 -33.30 -5.16 11.82
N PRO A 232 -34.52 -5.71 11.85
CA PRO A 232 -35.57 -5.37 10.92
C PRO A 232 -36.10 -3.97 11.18
N ILE A 233 -36.56 -3.33 10.10
CA ILE A 233 -37.24 -2.04 10.12
C ILE A 233 -38.72 -2.24 9.77
N ALA A 234 -39.60 -1.64 10.56
CA ALA A 234 -41.04 -1.74 10.32
C ALA A 234 -41.42 -1.09 8.97
N PRO A 235 -42.36 -1.66 8.19
CA PRO A 235 -42.80 -1.09 6.91
C PRO A 235 -43.30 0.37 7.01
N ALA A 236 -43.90 0.74 8.15
CA ALA A 236 -44.35 2.11 8.40
C ALA A 236 -43.18 3.10 8.49
N LEU A 237 -42.08 2.72 9.17
CA LEU A 237 -40.86 3.53 9.25
C LEU A 237 -40.19 3.67 7.88
N LEU A 238 -40.16 2.59 7.09
CA LEU A 238 -39.65 2.62 5.71
C LEU A 238 -40.45 3.58 4.82
N ARG A 239 -41.78 3.53 4.87
CA ARG A 239 -42.65 4.45 4.10
C ARG A 239 -42.47 5.90 4.54
N GLY A 240 -42.19 6.13 5.83
CA GLY A 240 -41.95 7.47 6.38
C GLY A 240 -40.55 8.02 6.10
N PHE A 241 -39.60 7.17 5.71
CA PHE A 241 -38.22 7.58 5.45
C PHE A 241 -38.00 7.90 3.96
N SER A 242 -37.50 9.10 3.70
CA SER A 242 -37.05 9.51 2.36
C SER A 242 -35.65 10.10 2.47
N GLY A 243 -34.66 9.36 1.98
CA GLY A 243 -33.26 9.79 1.96
C GLY A 243 -33.08 10.97 1.01
N ARG A 244 -32.39 12.01 1.48
CA ARG A 244 -32.19 13.26 0.73
C ARG A 244 -30.71 13.47 0.40
N PRO A 245 -30.38 14.16 -0.71
CA PRO A 245 -29.02 14.65 -0.91
C PRO A 245 -28.58 15.56 0.25
N GLY A 246 -27.33 15.35 0.68
CA GLY A 246 -26.69 16.08 1.76
C GLY A 246 -25.50 16.90 1.28
N SER A 247 -24.66 17.32 2.22
CA SER A 247 -23.37 17.95 1.95
C SER A 247 -22.50 17.03 1.06
N TYR A 248 -22.35 15.77 1.46
CA TYR A 248 -21.62 14.73 0.74
C TYR A 248 -22.50 13.59 0.25
N ILE A 249 -23.63 13.31 0.89
CA ILE A 249 -24.58 12.28 0.44
C ILE A 249 -25.16 12.67 -0.93
N ARG A 250 -25.04 11.76 -1.90
CA ARG A 250 -25.62 11.86 -3.26
C ARG A 250 -26.78 10.89 -3.46
N GLY A 251 -26.84 9.82 -2.68
CA GLY A 251 -27.96 8.88 -2.64
C GLY A 251 -28.01 8.15 -1.31
N LEU A 252 -29.22 8.00 -0.77
CA LEU A 252 -29.47 7.28 0.48
C LEU A 252 -30.76 6.48 0.32
N ASN A 253 -30.66 5.17 0.38
CA ASN A 253 -31.78 4.26 0.36
C ASN A 253 -31.72 3.33 1.57
N VAL A 254 -32.85 3.15 2.25
CA VAL A 254 -33.01 2.20 3.34
C VAL A 254 -34.02 1.16 2.89
N ALA A 255 -33.68 -0.12 3.03
CA ALA A 255 -34.51 -1.23 2.60
C ALA A 255 -34.52 -2.33 3.66
N SER A 256 -35.65 -3.05 3.77
CA SER A 256 -35.71 -4.31 4.52
C SER A 256 -35.12 -5.44 3.68
N SER A 257 -34.45 -6.38 4.35
CA SER A 257 -33.92 -7.62 3.77
C SER A 257 -34.12 -8.77 4.77
N GLY A 258 -35.36 -9.27 4.85
CA GLY A 258 -35.77 -10.25 5.84
C GLY A 258 -35.72 -9.68 7.26
N ASP A 259 -35.01 -10.35 8.15
CA ASP A 259 -34.73 -9.87 9.52
C ASP A 259 -33.68 -8.74 9.60
N ARG A 260 -33.19 -8.22 8.46
CA ARG A 260 -32.17 -7.15 8.42
C ARG A 260 -32.68 -5.87 7.81
N THR A 261 -31.94 -4.80 8.09
CA THR A 261 -32.05 -3.53 7.37
C THR A 261 -30.77 -3.26 6.61
N VAL A 262 -30.90 -2.79 5.37
CA VAL A 262 -29.79 -2.45 4.49
C VAL A 262 -29.87 -0.98 4.12
N ILE A 263 -28.79 -0.25 4.37
CA ILE A 263 -28.63 1.16 4.05
C ILE A 263 -27.62 1.27 2.92
N ARG A 264 -28.07 1.80 1.78
CA ARG A 264 -27.25 2.03 0.59
C ARG A 264 -26.94 3.50 0.46
N LEU A 265 -25.65 3.80 0.42
CA LEU A 265 -25.10 5.15 0.36
C LEU A 265 -24.36 5.32 -0.96
N ARG A 266 -24.58 6.47 -1.61
CA ARG A 266 -23.67 7.06 -2.58
C ARG A 266 -23.26 8.41 -2.05
N PHE A 267 -21.98 8.72 -2.12
CA PHE A 267 -21.42 9.98 -1.61
C PHE A 267 -20.42 10.58 -2.61
N ALA A 268 -19.99 11.82 -2.37
CA ALA A 268 -18.99 12.47 -3.19
C ALA A 268 -17.61 11.79 -3.03
N ASP A 269 -16.77 11.81 -4.07
CA ASP A 269 -15.50 11.05 -4.11
C ASP A 269 -14.53 11.36 -2.97
N ALA A 270 -14.56 12.59 -2.45
CA ALA A 270 -13.72 13.04 -1.34
C ALA A 270 -14.23 12.60 0.05
N ALA A 271 -15.45 12.06 0.15
CA ALA A 271 -16.04 11.66 1.42
C ALA A 271 -15.96 10.15 1.65
N ARG A 272 -16.02 9.75 2.91
CA ARG A 272 -16.12 8.36 3.35
C ARG A 272 -17.05 8.24 4.55
N PRO A 273 -17.66 7.06 4.77
CA PRO A 273 -18.42 6.79 5.98
C PRO A 273 -17.49 6.57 7.17
N ARG A 274 -17.85 7.15 8.31
CA ARG A 274 -17.35 6.78 9.64
C ARG A 274 -18.54 6.28 10.45
N VAL A 275 -18.47 5.03 10.92
CA VAL A 275 -19.60 4.37 11.59
C VAL A 275 -19.21 3.96 13.00
N TRP A 276 -20.07 4.25 13.97
CA TRP A 276 -19.88 3.83 15.36
C TRP A 276 -21.22 3.73 16.09
N SER A 277 -21.18 3.28 17.34
CA SER A 277 -22.38 3.03 18.14
C SER A 277 -22.32 3.71 19.50
N LEU A 278 -23.48 4.08 20.01
CA LEU A 278 -23.68 4.65 21.35
C LEU A 278 -24.69 3.79 22.13
N ASN A 279 -24.67 3.92 23.45
CA ASN A 279 -25.74 3.42 24.31
C ASN A 279 -26.52 4.58 24.95
N ASN A 280 -27.63 4.26 25.61
CA ASN A 280 -28.47 5.19 26.36
C ASN A 280 -28.89 6.45 25.57
N PRO A 281 -29.73 6.32 24.52
CA PRO A 281 -30.25 5.09 23.94
C PRO A 281 -29.30 4.45 22.91
N ASN A 282 -29.55 3.17 22.60
CA ASN A 282 -28.79 2.43 21.61
C ASN A 282 -28.93 3.06 20.22
N ARG A 283 -27.81 3.46 19.63
CA ARG A 283 -27.77 4.15 18.33
C ARG A 283 -26.60 3.67 17.51
N ILE A 284 -26.80 3.59 16.19
CA ILE A 284 -25.70 3.56 15.22
C ILE A 284 -25.66 4.91 14.52
N LEU A 285 -24.47 5.50 14.48
CA LEU A 285 -24.18 6.78 13.85
C LEU A 285 -23.34 6.54 12.60
N VAL A 286 -23.76 7.14 11.49
CA VAL A 286 -23.05 7.07 10.21
C VAL A 286 -22.77 8.50 9.76
N ASP A 287 -21.52 8.90 9.89
CA ASP A 287 -21.04 10.19 9.42
C ASP A 287 -20.48 10.05 8.01
N ILE A 288 -20.94 10.88 7.08
CA ILE A 288 -20.35 10.99 5.75
C ILE A 288 -19.56 12.29 5.70
N ARG A 289 -18.23 12.18 5.65
CA ARG A 289 -17.31 13.32 5.82
C ARG A 289 -16.01 13.12 5.05
N ALA A 290 -15.30 14.21 4.76
CA ALA A 290 -14.01 14.15 4.07
C ALA A 290 -12.85 13.72 4.99
N ASP A 291 -12.99 13.95 6.29
CA ASP A 291 -12.04 13.63 7.34
C ASP A 291 -12.48 12.41 8.18
N ALA A 292 -12.78 11.30 7.48
CA ALA A 292 -13.36 10.11 8.09
C ALA A 292 -12.35 9.19 8.81
N LEU A 293 -11.04 9.39 8.63
CA LEU A 293 -10.01 8.58 9.31
C LEU A 293 -10.13 8.79 10.82
N GLN A 294 -10.28 7.69 11.55
CA GLN A 294 -10.27 7.71 13.01
C GLN A 294 -8.83 7.63 13.52
N GLU A 295 -8.29 8.65 14.16
CA GLU A 295 -6.92 8.54 14.67
C GLU A 295 -6.82 7.46 15.77
N GLN A 296 -5.82 6.58 15.66
CA GLN A 296 -5.58 5.50 16.63
C GLN A 296 -4.14 5.00 16.57
N SER A 297 -3.71 4.35 17.65
CA SER A 297 -2.42 3.67 17.78
C SER A 297 -2.61 2.38 18.57
N ILE A 298 -2.36 1.24 17.94
CA ILE A 298 -2.60 -0.10 18.48
C ILE A 298 -1.28 -0.88 18.45
N ALA A 299 -0.76 -1.23 19.63
CA ALA A 299 0.20 -2.32 19.79
C ALA A 299 -0.47 -3.61 19.31
N TRP A 300 -0.13 -4.08 18.12
CA TRP A 300 -0.86 -5.16 17.45
C TRP A 300 -0.24 -6.52 17.82
N SER A 301 1.08 -6.60 17.80
CA SER A 301 1.86 -7.74 18.29
C SER A 301 3.15 -7.25 18.95
N PRO A 302 3.89 -8.12 19.64
CA PRO A 302 5.25 -7.80 20.04
C PRO A 302 6.05 -7.34 18.81
N GLY A 303 6.71 -6.18 18.94
CA GLY A 303 7.49 -5.59 17.86
C GLY A 303 6.69 -4.98 16.69
N MET A 304 5.34 -4.92 16.72
CA MET A 304 4.55 -4.28 15.66
C MET A 304 3.41 -3.40 16.19
N ARG A 305 3.33 -2.16 15.67
CA ARG A 305 2.29 -1.19 16.01
C ARG A 305 1.61 -0.68 14.74
N TRP A 306 0.29 -0.68 14.76
CA TRP A 306 -0.54 0.00 13.77
C TRP A 306 -0.90 1.40 14.26
N ALA A 307 -0.61 2.41 13.45
CA ALA A 307 -1.01 3.79 13.71
C ALA A 307 -1.73 4.38 12.50
N GLN A 308 -2.70 5.26 12.76
CA GLN A 308 -3.30 6.10 11.73
C GLN A 308 -3.61 7.48 12.29
N GLN A 309 -3.30 8.52 11.53
CA GLN A 309 -3.39 9.92 11.97
C GLN A 309 -3.49 10.88 10.78
N TYR A 310 -3.86 12.13 11.05
CA TYR A 310 -3.68 13.22 10.10
C TYR A 310 -2.32 13.91 10.29
N VAL A 311 -1.57 14.07 9.21
CA VAL A 311 -0.34 14.88 9.17
C VAL A 311 -0.61 16.18 8.44
N ASN A 312 -0.21 17.30 9.03
CA ASN A 312 -0.46 18.63 8.48
C ASN A 312 0.79 19.16 7.78
N LEU A 313 0.64 19.63 6.54
CA LEU A 313 1.64 20.41 5.82
C LEU A 313 1.04 21.77 5.45
N GLY A 314 1.39 22.81 6.21
CA GLY A 314 0.72 24.10 6.10
C GLY A 314 -0.78 23.97 6.38
N GLY A 315 -1.62 24.41 5.43
CA GLY A 315 -3.08 24.27 5.53
C GLY A 315 -3.63 22.90 5.12
N ASP A 316 -2.80 22.06 4.50
CA ASP A 316 -3.22 20.74 4.02
C ASP A 316 -3.12 19.68 5.11
N ARG A 317 -4.05 18.73 5.08
CA ARG A 317 -4.14 17.62 6.05
C ARG A 317 -4.23 16.29 5.33
N PHE A 318 -3.26 15.41 5.57
CA PHE A 318 -3.15 14.12 4.89
C PHE A 318 -3.49 12.97 5.84
N PRO A 319 -4.40 12.06 5.47
CA PRO A 319 -4.57 10.82 6.19
C PRO A 319 -3.34 9.92 5.94
N VAL A 320 -2.72 9.48 7.02
CA VAL A 320 -1.57 8.58 7.02
C VAL A 320 -1.92 7.33 7.79
N VAL A 321 -1.63 6.16 7.23
CA VAL A 321 -1.69 4.87 7.91
C VAL A 321 -0.30 4.26 7.90
N ALA A 322 0.18 3.79 9.04
CA ALA A 322 1.52 3.26 9.20
C ALA A 322 1.55 1.99 10.05
N LEU A 323 2.46 1.08 9.70
CA LEU A 323 2.92 0.01 10.57
C LEU A 323 4.36 0.32 11.01
N GLU A 324 4.56 0.52 12.30
CA GLU A 324 5.90 0.57 12.90
C GLU A 324 6.30 -0.85 13.31
N ILE A 325 7.49 -1.27 12.91
CA ILE A 325 8.01 -2.63 13.08
C ILE A 325 9.40 -2.55 13.71
N ASP A 326 9.66 -3.33 14.75
CA ASP A 326 11.02 -3.54 15.26
C ASP A 326 11.66 -4.73 14.54
N PRO A 327 12.56 -4.49 13.56
CA PRO A 327 13.15 -5.57 12.77
C PRO A 327 14.17 -6.40 13.57
N ARG A 328 14.50 -6.00 14.81
CA ARG A 328 15.37 -6.76 15.72
C ARG A 328 14.58 -7.68 16.66
N SER A 329 13.25 -7.57 16.65
CA SER A 329 12.40 -8.50 17.38
C SER A 329 12.56 -9.91 16.80
N SER A 330 12.85 -10.90 17.64
CA SER A 330 12.90 -12.30 17.20
C SER A 330 11.54 -12.85 16.75
N GLU A 331 10.46 -12.11 17.01
CA GLU A 331 9.09 -12.49 16.66
C GLU A 331 8.66 -11.92 15.30
N VAL A 332 9.49 -11.09 14.65
CA VAL A 332 9.14 -10.44 13.38
C VAL A 332 10.20 -10.67 12.32
N GLN A 333 9.78 -11.09 11.12
CA GLN A 333 10.64 -11.19 9.95
C GLN A 333 10.02 -10.45 8.77
N LEU A 334 10.86 -9.88 7.90
CA LEU A 334 10.41 -9.22 6.67
C LEU A 334 11.00 -9.92 5.44
N LYS A 335 10.20 -10.14 4.41
CA LYS A 335 10.66 -10.72 3.13
C LYS A 335 9.92 -10.08 1.94
N PRO A 336 10.55 -9.93 0.77
CA PRO A 336 9.82 -9.65 -0.46
C PRO A 336 8.83 -10.79 -0.75
N ILE A 337 7.60 -10.43 -1.13
CA ILE A 337 6.53 -11.36 -1.50
C ILE A 337 5.98 -11.02 -2.89
N TRP A 338 5.50 -12.03 -3.62
CA TRP A 338 4.84 -11.87 -4.92
C TRP A 338 3.87 -13.04 -5.14
N GLY A 339 2.91 -12.85 -6.04
CA GLY A 339 1.74 -13.73 -6.11
C GLY A 339 1.89 -15.00 -6.96
N ASN A 340 2.90 -15.08 -7.83
CA ASN A 340 3.05 -16.14 -8.83
C ASN A 340 4.34 -16.94 -8.61
N PRO A 341 4.43 -18.22 -9.01
CA PRO A 341 5.67 -19.00 -8.89
C PRO A 341 6.85 -18.40 -9.67
N ASP A 342 6.57 -17.89 -10.88
CA ASP A 342 7.53 -17.21 -11.74
C ASP A 342 7.42 -15.68 -11.61
N MET A 343 8.36 -14.94 -12.20
CA MET A 343 8.43 -13.47 -12.15
C MET A 343 7.46 -12.76 -13.11
N LYS A 344 6.49 -13.48 -13.67
CA LYS A 344 5.42 -12.89 -14.49
C LYS A 344 4.09 -12.98 -13.76
N GLY A 345 3.47 -11.82 -13.58
CA GLY A 345 2.08 -11.70 -13.17
C GLY A 345 1.87 -10.68 -12.06
N THR A 346 0.61 -10.30 -11.85
CA THR A 346 0.20 -9.40 -10.76
C THR A 346 -0.96 -10.00 -9.99
N GLN A 347 -1.09 -9.67 -8.70
CA GLN A 347 -2.22 -10.05 -7.84
C GLN A 347 -2.53 -8.92 -6.84
N PRO A 348 -3.76 -8.81 -6.32
CA PRO A 348 -4.04 -7.89 -5.22
C PRO A 348 -3.13 -8.19 -4.01
N LEU A 349 -2.63 -7.16 -3.33
CA LEU A 349 -1.72 -7.33 -2.18
C LEU A 349 -2.34 -8.23 -1.10
N VAL A 350 -3.63 -8.04 -0.80
CA VAL A 350 -4.38 -8.87 0.17
C VAL A 350 -4.28 -10.36 -0.15
N THR A 351 -4.39 -10.74 -1.43
CA THR A 351 -4.27 -12.14 -1.88
C THR A 351 -2.82 -12.64 -1.77
N THR A 352 -1.86 -11.80 -2.17
CA THR A 352 -0.43 -12.14 -2.06
C THR A 352 -0.01 -12.35 -0.61
N ALA A 353 -0.45 -11.49 0.31
CA ALA A 353 -0.16 -11.58 1.73
C ALA A 353 -0.76 -12.84 2.37
N GLN A 354 -2.04 -13.12 2.10
CA GLN A 354 -2.71 -14.34 2.57
C GLN A 354 -2.02 -15.62 2.07
N ARG A 355 -1.69 -15.69 0.77
CA ARG A 355 -0.97 -16.85 0.19
C ARG A 355 0.44 -17.00 0.74
N SER A 356 1.10 -15.89 1.02
CA SER A 356 2.42 -15.88 1.63
C SER A 356 2.37 -16.18 3.13
N GLN A 357 1.18 -16.24 3.74
CA GLN A 357 1.01 -16.37 5.19
C GLN A 357 1.63 -15.21 5.98
N ALA A 358 1.60 -14.00 5.42
CA ALA A 358 2.09 -12.80 6.10
C ALA A 358 1.03 -12.23 7.05
N ALA A 359 1.44 -11.75 8.23
CA ALA A 359 0.58 -11.02 9.17
C ALA A 359 0.26 -9.61 8.66
N ALA A 360 1.24 -8.96 8.05
CA ALA A 360 1.11 -7.65 7.43
C ALA A 360 1.86 -7.57 6.11
N ALA A 361 1.50 -6.61 5.26
CA ALA A 361 2.25 -6.35 4.02
C ALA A 361 2.02 -4.95 3.49
N ILE A 362 2.99 -4.40 2.74
CA ILE A 362 2.81 -3.20 1.91
C ILE A 362 3.16 -3.54 0.46
N ASN A 363 2.52 -2.87 -0.52
CA ASN A 363 2.94 -3.01 -1.91
C ASN A 363 4.39 -2.53 -2.11
N GLY A 364 5.07 -3.14 -3.08
CA GLY A 364 6.52 -3.01 -3.23
C GLY A 364 6.96 -2.15 -4.40
N GLY A 365 7.93 -2.66 -5.14
CA GLY A 365 8.57 -1.99 -6.27
C GLY A 365 7.74 -1.95 -7.55
N PHE A 366 8.19 -1.13 -8.50
CA PHE A 366 7.53 -0.90 -9.78
C PHE A 366 7.48 -2.15 -10.67
N PHE A 367 6.50 -2.16 -11.56
CA PHE A 367 6.31 -3.22 -12.55
C PHE A 367 5.62 -2.65 -13.79
N ASN A 368 5.72 -3.35 -14.91
CA ASN A 368 4.98 -2.99 -16.11
C ASN A 368 3.59 -3.65 -16.07
N ARG A 369 2.53 -2.85 -15.97
CA ARG A 369 1.14 -3.35 -15.87
C ARG A 369 0.64 -4.14 -17.09
N ASN A 370 1.24 -3.93 -18.27
CA ASN A 370 0.77 -4.55 -19.51
C ASN A 370 1.31 -5.97 -19.66
N ASN A 371 2.63 -6.15 -19.47
CA ASN A 371 3.26 -7.47 -19.56
C ASN A 371 3.44 -8.17 -18.20
N GLN A 372 3.17 -7.45 -17.11
CA GLN A 372 3.16 -7.94 -15.73
C GLN A 372 4.54 -8.38 -15.23
N LEU A 373 5.61 -7.70 -15.68
CA LEU A 373 7.00 -8.00 -15.34
C LEU A 373 7.59 -6.97 -14.36
N PRO A 374 8.56 -7.37 -13.51
CA PRO A 374 9.17 -6.48 -12.51
C PRO A 374 10.09 -5.44 -13.16
N LEU A 375 10.13 -4.24 -12.56
CA LEU A 375 10.96 -3.11 -13.01
C LEU A 375 11.82 -2.57 -11.84
N GLY A 376 12.72 -3.40 -11.32
CA GLY A 376 13.65 -3.01 -10.26
C GLY A 376 14.13 -4.19 -9.43
N ALA A 377 14.98 -3.89 -8.45
CA ALA A 377 15.63 -4.89 -7.61
C ALA A 377 14.61 -5.71 -6.81
N ILE A 378 14.74 -7.03 -6.85
CA ILE A 378 14.09 -7.97 -5.93
C ILE A 378 15.15 -9.03 -5.62
N ARG A 379 15.66 -9.04 -4.39
CA ARG A 379 16.53 -10.09 -3.88
C ARG A 379 15.85 -10.76 -2.70
N ARG A 380 15.75 -12.09 -2.73
CA ARG A 380 15.18 -12.86 -1.64
C ARG A 380 16.09 -14.03 -1.31
N ASP A 381 16.41 -14.18 -0.04
CA ASP A 381 17.27 -15.24 0.49
C ASP A 381 18.61 -15.30 -0.27
N GLY A 382 19.20 -14.12 -0.53
CA GLY A 382 20.48 -13.98 -1.23
C GLY A 382 20.42 -14.08 -2.76
N ARG A 383 19.27 -14.48 -3.34
CA ARG A 383 19.10 -14.69 -4.79
C ARG A 383 18.38 -13.53 -5.48
N TRP A 384 18.85 -13.16 -6.66
CA TRP A 384 18.30 -12.05 -7.46
C TRP A 384 17.13 -12.51 -8.32
N MET A 385 15.91 -12.26 -7.82
CA MET A 385 14.67 -12.48 -8.58
C MET A 385 14.50 -11.46 -9.71
N SER A 386 14.99 -10.22 -9.51
CA SER A 386 15.05 -9.16 -10.52
C SER A 386 16.17 -8.18 -10.16
N GLY A 387 16.96 -7.73 -11.14
CA GLY A 387 18.05 -6.79 -10.94
C GLY A 387 17.59 -5.33 -10.81
N PRO A 388 18.43 -4.44 -10.21
CA PRO A 388 18.16 -3.01 -10.17
C PRO A 388 18.16 -2.39 -11.57
N ILE A 389 17.49 -1.24 -11.67
CA ILE A 389 17.43 -0.45 -12.91
C ILE A 389 17.69 1.02 -12.59
N LEU A 390 18.25 1.76 -13.56
CA LEU A 390 18.28 3.23 -13.56
C LEU A 390 18.92 3.87 -12.31
N ASN A 391 19.78 3.14 -11.61
CA ASN A 391 20.37 3.54 -10.33
C ASN A 391 19.32 4.00 -9.29
N ARG A 392 18.15 3.36 -9.26
CA ARG A 392 17.05 3.71 -8.36
C ARG A 392 17.33 3.31 -6.91
N GLY A 393 16.65 4.01 -6.01
CA GLY A 393 16.59 3.71 -4.59
C GLY A 393 16.12 2.28 -4.33
N ALA A 394 16.79 1.63 -3.38
CA ALA A 394 16.44 0.33 -2.86
C ALA A 394 16.64 0.29 -1.35
N ILE A 395 15.90 -0.59 -0.70
CA ILE A 395 16.11 -0.96 0.69
C ILE A 395 16.73 -2.36 0.73
N GLY A 396 17.76 -2.54 1.56
CA GLY A 396 18.37 -3.83 1.87
C GLY A 396 18.23 -4.13 3.37
N TRP A 397 17.91 -5.36 3.72
CA TRP A 397 17.84 -5.80 5.12
C TRP A 397 18.24 -7.27 5.30
N ASP A 398 18.58 -7.63 6.54
CA ASP A 398 18.95 -8.98 6.93
C ASP A 398 18.10 -9.48 8.11
N GLU A 399 18.36 -10.72 8.54
CA GLU A 399 17.61 -11.38 9.62
C GLU A 399 17.98 -10.87 11.02
N ASN A 400 19.05 -10.07 11.14
CA ASN A 400 19.49 -9.47 12.42
C ASN A 400 18.85 -8.09 12.66
N GLY A 401 18.00 -7.64 11.73
CA GLY A 401 17.36 -6.33 11.79
C GLY A 401 18.24 -5.18 11.30
N ASN A 402 19.37 -5.46 10.63
CA ASN A 402 20.14 -4.42 9.96
C ASN A 402 19.41 -3.96 8.71
N VAL A 403 19.40 -2.65 8.45
CA VAL A 403 18.71 -2.05 7.30
C VAL A 403 19.61 -1.00 6.64
N THR A 404 19.50 -0.86 5.33
CA THR A 404 20.08 0.26 4.56
C THR A 404 19.10 0.75 3.51
N ILE A 405 19.16 2.04 3.18
CA ILE A 405 18.48 2.62 2.02
C ILE A 405 19.53 3.41 1.23
N ALA A 406 19.64 3.15 -0.07
CA ALA A 406 20.48 3.93 -0.99
C ALA A 406 20.05 3.69 -2.44
N GLN A 407 20.61 4.47 -3.36
CA GLN A 407 20.58 4.13 -4.78
C GLN A 407 21.40 2.87 -5.02
N LEU A 408 20.86 1.96 -5.84
CA LEU A 408 21.44 0.63 -6.06
C LEU A 408 21.67 0.38 -7.55
N SER A 409 22.85 -0.15 -7.87
CA SER A 409 23.17 -0.68 -9.19
C SER A 409 23.92 -2.00 -9.09
N ILE A 410 23.84 -2.79 -10.16
CA ILE A 410 24.68 -3.96 -10.36
C ILE A 410 25.42 -3.76 -11.68
N GLN A 411 26.71 -4.03 -11.67
CA GLN A 411 27.53 -4.13 -12.87
C GLN A 411 27.85 -5.60 -13.10
N GLU A 412 27.43 -6.13 -14.24
CA GLU A 412 27.74 -7.49 -14.66
C GLU A 412 28.61 -7.46 -15.92
N THR A 413 29.73 -8.18 -15.89
CA THR A 413 30.60 -8.39 -17.04
C THR A 413 30.71 -9.88 -17.32
N LEU A 414 30.38 -10.27 -18.54
CA LEU A 414 30.66 -11.60 -19.06
C LEU A 414 32.06 -11.62 -19.66
N LEU A 415 32.90 -12.53 -19.18
CA LEU A 415 34.20 -12.86 -19.74
C LEU A 415 34.04 -14.07 -20.65
N ALA A 416 34.28 -13.91 -21.94
CA ALA A 416 34.25 -15.00 -22.90
C ALA A 416 35.66 -15.61 -23.05
N GLY A 417 35.74 -16.93 -23.25
CA GLY A 417 37.01 -17.66 -23.42
C GLY A 417 37.84 -17.22 -24.63
N ASN A 418 37.25 -16.44 -25.54
CA ASN A 418 37.93 -15.80 -26.66
C ASN A 418 38.51 -14.41 -26.32
N GLY A 419 38.52 -14.03 -25.04
CA GLY A 419 39.08 -12.77 -24.54
C GLY A 419 38.11 -11.58 -24.56
N ASN A 420 36.92 -11.73 -25.15
CA ASN A 420 35.93 -10.65 -25.18
C ASN A 420 35.32 -10.40 -23.79
N ARG A 421 35.11 -9.12 -23.47
CA ARG A 421 34.40 -8.67 -22.26
C ARG A 421 33.08 -8.01 -22.69
N ILE A 422 31.96 -8.52 -22.20
CA ILE A 422 30.62 -8.04 -22.56
C ILE A 422 29.91 -7.55 -21.30
N THR A 423 29.54 -6.27 -21.26
CA THR A 423 28.72 -5.74 -20.17
C THR A 423 27.28 -6.20 -20.31
N LEU A 424 26.77 -6.91 -19.30
CA LEU A 424 25.38 -7.30 -19.22
C LEU A 424 24.56 -6.15 -18.62
N ARG A 425 23.49 -5.76 -19.31
CA ARG A 425 22.71 -4.55 -19.02
C ARG A 425 21.62 -4.76 -17.99
N SER A 426 21.13 -5.98 -17.84
CA SER A 426 20.09 -6.31 -16.87
C SER A 426 20.09 -7.78 -16.50
N LEU A 427 19.63 -8.05 -15.29
CA LEU A 427 19.41 -9.37 -14.73
C LEU A 427 17.92 -9.55 -14.45
N ASN A 428 17.30 -10.61 -14.97
CA ASN A 428 15.92 -11.01 -14.64
C ASN A 428 14.91 -9.85 -14.65
N SER A 429 14.99 -8.97 -15.66
CA SER A 429 14.24 -7.71 -15.66
C SER A 429 13.22 -7.64 -16.80
N GLY A 430 12.07 -7.02 -16.49
CA GLY A 430 11.11 -6.54 -17.50
C GLY A 430 11.50 -5.19 -18.12
N PHE A 431 12.57 -4.55 -17.62
CA PHE A 431 13.07 -3.30 -18.18
C PHE A 431 14.00 -3.60 -19.36
N VAL A 432 13.52 -3.27 -20.56
CA VAL A 432 14.19 -3.66 -21.80
C VAL A 432 14.91 -2.48 -22.43
N ASN A 433 16.19 -2.67 -22.75
CA ASN A 433 17.02 -1.75 -23.53
C ASN A 433 17.88 -2.53 -24.53
N ALA A 434 18.56 -1.80 -25.42
CA ALA A 434 19.63 -2.36 -26.23
C ALA A 434 20.80 -2.86 -25.34
N GLY A 435 21.50 -3.89 -25.81
CA GLY A 435 22.55 -4.60 -25.10
C GLY A 435 22.21 -6.08 -24.85
N THR A 436 22.98 -6.72 -23.98
CA THR A 436 22.79 -8.11 -23.58
C THR A 436 22.20 -8.19 -22.17
N ALA A 437 21.10 -8.94 -22.00
CA ALA A 437 20.46 -9.21 -20.72
C ALA A 437 20.67 -10.67 -20.29
N ARG A 438 20.69 -10.93 -18.98
CA ARG A 438 20.81 -12.28 -18.42
C ARG A 438 19.52 -12.70 -17.73
N TYR A 439 19.04 -13.90 -18.04
CA TYR A 439 17.87 -14.51 -17.39
C TYR A 439 18.26 -15.85 -16.76
N THR A 440 18.12 -15.96 -15.44
CA THR A 440 18.41 -17.15 -14.64
C THR A 440 17.13 -17.87 -14.23
N ARG A 441 17.28 -19.00 -13.54
CA ARG A 441 16.14 -19.83 -13.12
C ARG A 441 15.19 -19.11 -12.15
N GLU A 442 15.67 -18.09 -11.45
CA GLU A 442 14.87 -17.20 -10.61
C GLU A 442 13.81 -16.41 -11.40
N TRP A 443 14.00 -16.18 -12.70
CA TRP A 443 12.96 -15.59 -13.56
C TRP A 443 11.75 -16.52 -13.72
N GLY A 444 12.01 -17.82 -13.82
CA GLY A 444 11.04 -18.87 -14.06
C GLY A 444 11.65 -20.06 -14.81
N ALA A 445 10.82 -21.04 -15.19
CA ALA A 445 11.31 -22.21 -15.95
C ALA A 445 11.63 -21.89 -17.42
N SER A 446 11.09 -20.80 -17.96
CA SER A 446 11.31 -20.39 -19.34
C SER A 446 11.33 -18.86 -19.48
N TYR A 447 11.97 -18.41 -20.55
CA TYR A 447 11.93 -17.04 -21.03
C TYR A 447 11.08 -16.97 -22.29
N THR A 448 10.17 -16.01 -22.37
CA THR A 448 9.47 -15.68 -23.61
C THR A 448 9.96 -14.31 -24.10
N PRO A 449 10.35 -14.18 -25.39
CA PRO A 449 10.84 -12.94 -25.96
C PRO A 449 9.97 -11.73 -25.61
N ILE A 450 10.59 -10.66 -25.12
CA ILE A 450 9.86 -9.42 -24.77
C ILE A 450 9.78 -8.49 -25.98
N LEU A 451 10.80 -8.53 -26.84
CA LEU A 451 10.83 -7.81 -28.12
C LEU A 451 10.83 -8.78 -29.31
N ASN A 452 10.51 -8.23 -30.48
CA ASN A 452 10.68 -8.94 -31.73
C ASN A 452 12.17 -9.10 -32.04
N ASN A 453 12.51 -10.21 -32.70
CA ASN A 453 13.82 -10.47 -33.30
C ASN A 453 14.99 -10.47 -32.29
N GLU A 454 14.74 -10.81 -31.03
CA GLU A 454 15.80 -11.05 -30.05
C GLU A 454 16.66 -12.27 -30.45
N VAL A 455 17.94 -12.27 -30.07
CA VAL A 455 18.80 -13.46 -30.19
C VAL A 455 18.99 -14.04 -28.79
N VAL A 456 18.66 -15.31 -28.61
CA VAL A 456 18.76 -16.01 -27.32
C VAL A 456 19.90 -17.02 -27.39
N MET A 457 20.85 -16.88 -26.47
CA MET A 457 21.93 -17.84 -26.26
C MET A 457 21.68 -18.62 -24.97
N THR A 458 21.69 -19.94 -25.07
CA THR A 458 21.58 -20.83 -23.92
C THR A 458 22.98 -21.16 -23.40
N VAL A 459 23.21 -20.92 -22.11
CA VAL A 459 24.45 -21.25 -21.41
C VAL A 459 24.17 -22.38 -20.43
N GLN A 460 24.99 -23.42 -20.47
CA GLN A 460 24.99 -24.53 -19.49
C GLN A 460 26.42 -24.84 -19.10
N ASN A 461 26.68 -25.11 -17.81
CA ASN A 461 28.01 -25.44 -17.31
C ASN A 461 29.11 -24.46 -17.79
N ASN A 462 28.81 -23.16 -17.72
CA ASN A 462 29.71 -22.07 -18.15
C ASN A 462 30.12 -22.13 -19.63
N GLN A 463 29.29 -22.72 -20.50
CA GLN A 463 29.53 -22.74 -21.95
C GLN A 463 28.25 -22.39 -22.72
N VAL A 464 28.37 -21.61 -23.79
CA VAL A 464 27.26 -21.39 -24.72
C VAL A 464 27.00 -22.69 -25.48
N VAL A 465 25.81 -23.27 -25.32
CA VAL A 465 25.44 -24.55 -25.97
C VAL A 465 24.52 -24.38 -27.18
N ARG A 466 23.80 -23.27 -27.26
CA ARG A 466 22.86 -22.99 -28.34
C ARG A 466 22.70 -21.49 -28.56
N GLN A 467 22.54 -21.09 -29.82
CA GLN A 467 22.14 -19.75 -30.23
C GLN A 467 20.89 -19.86 -31.11
N GLN A 468 19.88 -19.03 -30.84
CA GLN A 468 18.61 -19.04 -31.58
C GLN A 468 18.17 -17.61 -31.89
N GLN A 469 17.84 -17.35 -33.15
CA GLN A 469 17.11 -16.16 -33.57
C GLN A 469 15.63 -16.33 -33.21
N MET A 470 15.08 -15.40 -32.44
CA MET A 470 13.66 -15.38 -32.08
C MET A 470 12.85 -14.60 -33.11
N GLY A 471 11.55 -14.89 -33.17
CA GLY A 471 10.58 -14.19 -34.02
C GLY A 471 9.86 -13.08 -33.26
N LEU A 472 8.54 -13.14 -33.20
CA LEU A 472 7.71 -12.12 -32.57
C LEU A 472 7.74 -12.18 -31.03
N ALA A 473 7.60 -11.02 -30.41
CA ALA A 473 7.45 -10.86 -28.97
C ALA A 473 6.26 -11.67 -28.44
N GLY A 474 6.41 -12.25 -27.24
CA GLY A 474 5.37 -13.04 -26.59
C GLY A 474 5.15 -14.43 -27.19
N GLN A 475 5.94 -14.84 -28.19
CA GLN A 475 5.85 -16.16 -28.85
C GLN A 475 7.06 -17.03 -28.54
N THR A 476 6.88 -18.35 -28.63
CA THR A 476 7.94 -19.35 -28.54
C THR A 476 8.81 -19.24 -27.28
N PRO A 477 8.36 -19.83 -26.14
CA PRO A 477 9.17 -19.86 -24.93
C PRO A 477 10.46 -20.66 -25.14
N VAL A 478 11.53 -20.21 -24.49
CA VAL A 478 12.84 -20.88 -24.43
C VAL A 478 13.10 -21.32 -22.99
N SER A 479 13.38 -22.60 -22.78
CA SER A 479 13.68 -23.13 -21.45
C SER A 479 14.93 -22.49 -20.86
N ILE A 480 14.87 -22.14 -19.57
CA ILE A 480 16.04 -21.69 -18.81
C ILE A 480 16.64 -22.94 -18.12
N PRO A 481 17.87 -23.37 -18.44
CA PRO A 481 18.47 -24.56 -17.85
C PRO A 481 18.61 -24.44 -16.33
N SER A 482 18.48 -25.56 -15.60
CA SER A 482 18.68 -25.58 -14.14
C SER A 482 20.14 -25.41 -13.72
N ASP A 483 21.07 -25.74 -14.61
CA ASP A 483 22.53 -25.66 -14.45
C ASP A 483 23.13 -24.49 -15.27
N GLY A 484 22.32 -23.46 -15.54
CA GLY A 484 22.69 -22.43 -16.49
C GLY A 484 21.78 -21.20 -16.50
N TYR A 485 21.81 -20.47 -17.62
CA TYR A 485 21.05 -19.25 -17.83
C TYR A 485 20.91 -18.94 -19.32
N LEU A 486 20.09 -17.95 -19.65
CA LEU A 486 19.98 -17.39 -20.99
C LEU A 486 20.65 -16.02 -21.06
N LEU A 487 21.33 -15.76 -22.18
CA LEU A 487 21.71 -14.41 -22.60
C LEU A 487 20.79 -13.98 -23.72
N VAL A 488 20.12 -12.85 -23.54
CA VAL A 488 19.19 -12.27 -24.51
C VAL A 488 19.83 -11.03 -25.09
N VAL A 489 20.21 -11.12 -26.36
CA VAL A 489 20.99 -10.10 -27.06
C VAL A 489 20.06 -9.23 -27.91
N ARG A 490 20.15 -7.91 -27.72
CA ARG A 490 19.30 -6.90 -28.36
C ARG A 490 20.17 -5.80 -28.96
N SER A 491 20.31 -5.77 -30.28
CA SER A 491 21.14 -4.75 -30.97
C SER A 491 22.58 -4.67 -30.45
N ASP A 492 23.15 -5.79 -30.02
CA ASP A 492 24.51 -5.90 -29.49
C ASP A 492 25.32 -6.86 -30.37
N ARG A 493 25.99 -6.27 -31.37
CA ARG A 493 26.74 -6.99 -32.40
C ARG A 493 27.95 -7.70 -31.81
N THR A 494 28.65 -7.05 -30.89
CA THR A 494 29.81 -7.61 -30.19
C THR A 494 29.44 -8.92 -29.50
N ALA A 495 28.35 -8.93 -28.72
CA ALA A 495 27.88 -10.16 -28.08
C ALA A 495 27.45 -11.22 -29.11
N SER A 496 26.70 -10.82 -30.14
CA SER A 496 26.21 -11.72 -31.19
C SER A 496 27.34 -12.44 -31.94
N GLU A 497 28.47 -11.78 -32.17
CA GLU A 497 29.62 -12.32 -32.89
C GLU A 497 30.55 -13.13 -31.98
N ALA A 498 30.72 -12.71 -30.72
CA ALA A 498 31.64 -13.31 -29.76
C ALA A 498 31.10 -14.59 -29.09
N LEU A 499 29.78 -14.73 -28.95
CA LEU A 499 29.14 -15.79 -28.15
C LEU A 499 28.54 -16.89 -29.04
N ARG A 500 29.40 -17.62 -29.74
CA ARG A 500 29.02 -18.80 -30.53
C ARG A 500 28.91 -20.03 -29.64
N ALA A 501 28.21 -21.06 -30.12
CA ALA A 501 28.19 -22.37 -29.46
C ALA A 501 29.62 -22.89 -29.25
N GLY A 502 29.92 -23.40 -28.06
CA GLY A 502 31.25 -23.83 -27.62
C GLY A 502 32.04 -22.78 -26.84
N THR A 503 31.68 -21.49 -26.91
CA THR A 503 32.38 -20.43 -26.16
C THR A 503 32.18 -20.62 -24.65
N SER A 504 33.28 -20.75 -23.89
CA SER A 504 33.24 -20.71 -22.43
C SER A 504 32.96 -19.28 -21.93
N VAL A 505 32.22 -19.17 -20.84
CA VAL A 505 31.77 -17.88 -20.29
C VAL A 505 31.88 -17.87 -18.77
N GLN A 506 32.30 -16.76 -18.20
CA GLN A 506 32.30 -16.50 -16.76
C GLN A 506 31.63 -15.16 -16.49
N ILE A 507 30.88 -15.07 -15.38
CA ILE A 507 30.23 -13.82 -14.97
C ILE A 507 30.99 -13.21 -13.79
N GLU A 508 31.40 -11.96 -13.93
CA GLU A 508 31.82 -11.09 -12.85
C GLU A 508 30.66 -10.15 -12.50
N MET A 509 30.28 -10.10 -11.22
CA MET A 509 29.20 -9.23 -10.72
C MET A 509 29.72 -8.37 -9.57
N ALA A 510 29.45 -7.06 -9.65
CA ALA A 510 29.67 -6.11 -8.56
C ALA A 510 28.37 -5.38 -8.22
N VAL A 511 28.03 -5.31 -6.93
CA VAL A 511 26.87 -4.59 -6.41
C VAL A 511 27.33 -3.26 -5.85
N GLN A 512 26.70 -2.15 -6.23
CA GLN A 512 27.05 -0.82 -5.75
C GLN A 512 25.85 -0.13 -5.07
N PRO A 513 26.00 0.39 -3.84
CA PRO A 513 27.21 0.36 -3.02
C PRO A 513 27.53 -1.05 -2.47
N ASP A 514 28.82 -1.35 -2.25
CA ASP A 514 29.31 -2.70 -1.91
C ASP A 514 28.63 -3.30 -0.66
N ASN A 515 28.23 -2.46 0.30
CA ASN A 515 27.55 -2.90 1.50
C ASN A 515 26.18 -3.56 1.21
N PHE A 516 25.57 -3.35 0.04
CA PHE A 516 24.33 -4.04 -0.34
C PHE A 516 24.52 -5.55 -0.50
N SER A 517 25.74 -6.00 -0.81
CA SER A 517 26.06 -7.41 -1.04
C SER A 517 25.73 -8.31 0.16
N ARG A 518 25.83 -7.78 1.39
CA ARG A 518 25.58 -8.50 2.65
C ARG A 518 24.11 -8.79 2.94
N TYR A 519 23.19 -8.02 2.35
CA TYR A 519 21.77 -8.13 2.65
C TYR A 519 21.12 -9.26 1.85
N SER A 520 20.50 -10.20 2.57
CA SER A 520 19.81 -11.35 1.98
C SER A 520 18.48 -10.94 1.33
N GLN A 521 17.88 -9.84 1.78
CA GLN A 521 16.65 -9.29 1.26
C GLN A 521 16.90 -7.89 0.70
N ILE A 522 16.48 -7.64 -0.54
CA ILE A 522 16.54 -6.31 -1.18
C ILE A 522 15.25 -6.08 -1.96
N LEU A 523 14.71 -4.87 -1.84
CA LEU A 523 13.62 -4.41 -2.70
C LEU A 523 13.91 -3.03 -3.25
N GLY A 524 13.84 -2.89 -4.57
CA GLY A 524 13.92 -1.63 -5.29
C GLY A 524 12.58 -0.92 -5.27
N GLY A 525 12.65 0.40 -5.14
CA GLY A 525 11.51 1.32 -5.28
C GLY A 525 11.99 2.56 -6.00
N GLY A 526 11.94 3.68 -5.29
CA GLY A 526 12.46 4.96 -5.72
C GLY A 526 11.36 6.00 -5.93
N PRO A 527 11.70 7.29 -5.85
CA PRO A 527 13.01 7.81 -5.47
C PRO A 527 13.34 7.62 -3.99
N VAL A 528 14.64 7.70 -3.64
CA VAL A 528 15.05 7.92 -2.25
C VAL A 528 14.51 9.29 -1.82
N LEU A 529 13.76 9.32 -0.73
CA LEU A 529 13.15 10.53 -0.20
C LEU A 529 14.08 11.21 0.80
N MET A 530 14.65 10.41 1.71
CA MET A 530 15.44 10.89 2.84
C MET A 530 16.63 9.98 3.13
N LEU A 531 17.72 10.59 3.57
CA LEU A 531 18.89 9.94 4.15
C LEU A 531 19.35 10.75 5.37
N ASP A 532 19.72 10.07 6.46
CA ASP A 532 20.27 10.69 7.68
C ASP A 532 19.45 11.87 8.23
N GLY A 533 18.11 11.74 8.17
CA GLY A 533 17.14 12.74 8.64
C GLY A 533 16.92 13.91 7.68
N GLN A 534 17.64 13.96 6.57
CA GLN A 534 17.56 15.02 5.55
C GLN A 534 16.78 14.57 4.32
N ILE A 535 16.01 15.48 3.73
CA ILE A 535 15.36 15.24 2.44
C ILE A 535 16.42 15.33 1.33
N VAL A 536 16.61 14.22 0.61
CA VAL A 536 17.60 14.10 -0.49
C VAL A 536 16.94 13.85 -1.85
N LEU A 537 15.62 14.06 -1.92
CA LEU A 537 14.78 13.77 -3.08
C LEU A 537 15.36 14.32 -4.39
N ASN A 538 15.81 13.42 -5.27
CA ASN A 538 16.29 13.77 -6.61
C ASN A 538 15.78 12.75 -7.66
N PRO A 539 14.48 12.81 -8.01
CA PRO A 539 13.87 11.81 -8.89
C PRO A 539 14.40 11.87 -10.33
N THR A 540 14.94 13.00 -10.77
CA THR A 540 15.57 13.13 -12.08
C THR A 540 16.86 12.32 -12.17
N ALA A 541 17.68 12.33 -11.11
CA ALA A 541 18.89 11.50 -11.04
C ALA A 541 18.57 9.99 -11.06
N GLU A 542 17.42 9.61 -10.51
CA GLU A 542 16.88 8.24 -10.56
C GLU A 542 16.01 7.96 -11.81
N GLN A 543 16.10 8.86 -12.80
CA GLN A 543 15.51 8.74 -14.13
C GLN A 543 13.99 8.49 -14.12
N PHE A 544 13.28 9.11 -13.18
CA PHE A 544 11.83 9.19 -13.23
C PHE A 544 11.38 10.25 -14.25
N SER A 545 10.26 9.99 -14.93
CA SER A 545 9.73 10.92 -15.92
C SER A 545 9.16 12.19 -15.28
N THR A 546 9.19 13.31 -16.01
CA THR A 546 8.57 14.58 -15.56
C THR A 546 7.12 14.40 -15.13
N ALA A 547 6.35 13.57 -15.85
CA ALA A 547 4.96 13.28 -15.51
C ALA A 547 4.82 12.60 -14.14
N PHE A 548 5.69 11.64 -13.81
CA PHE A 548 5.70 10.99 -12.49
C PHE A 548 6.12 11.97 -11.38
N ILE A 549 7.13 12.80 -11.65
CA ILE A 549 7.66 13.79 -10.71
C ILE A 549 6.59 14.80 -10.29
N GLN A 550 5.78 15.27 -11.25
CA GLN A 550 4.72 16.26 -11.02
C GLN A 550 3.42 15.65 -10.48
N GLN A 551 3.33 14.32 -10.40
CA GLN A 551 2.08 13.65 -10.04
C GLN A 551 1.76 13.80 -8.55
N ALA A 552 0.54 14.24 -8.25
CA ALA A 552 -0.10 14.09 -6.95
C ALA A 552 -0.88 12.76 -6.93
N ALA A 553 -0.54 11.84 -6.03
CA ALA A 553 -1.13 10.51 -5.97
C ALA A 553 -1.03 9.93 -4.56
N SER A 554 -1.78 8.86 -4.27
CA SER A 554 -1.48 8.04 -3.09
C SER A 554 -0.06 7.49 -3.15
N ARG A 555 0.60 7.34 -2.01
CA ARG A 555 2.01 6.92 -1.94
C ARG A 555 2.18 5.83 -0.89
N SER A 556 3.08 4.90 -1.19
CA SER A 556 3.62 3.93 -0.25
C SER A 556 5.07 4.27 0.02
N VAL A 557 5.51 4.18 1.27
CA VAL A 557 6.86 4.52 1.71
C VAL A 557 7.33 3.46 2.70
N ILE A 558 8.60 3.10 2.60
CA ILE A 558 9.30 2.40 3.66
C ILE A 558 10.37 3.31 4.26
N ALA A 559 10.42 3.40 5.57
CA ALA A 559 11.33 4.27 6.28
C ALA A 559 11.98 3.58 7.48
N THR A 560 13.11 4.13 7.94
CA THR A 560 13.76 3.77 9.21
C THR A 560 13.62 4.94 10.19
N THR A 561 13.51 4.66 11.48
CA THR A 561 13.52 5.69 12.55
C THR A 561 14.89 5.77 13.22
N GLY A 562 15.13 6.83 14.00
CA GLY A 562 16.35 6.94 14.82
C GLY A 562 16.50 5.83 15.87
N ALA A 563 15.41 5.14 16.21
CA ALA A 563 15.42 3.99 17.12
C ALA A 563 15.75 2.65 16.42
N GLY A 564 16.02 2.67 15.11
CA GLY A 564 16.29 1.47 14.32
C GLY A 564 15.04 0.66 13.95
N LYS A 565 13.85 1.25 14.07
CA LYS A 565 12.59 0.62 13.64
C LYS A 565 12.32 0.88 12.16
N LEU A 566 11.54 0.01 11.53
CA LEU A 566 10.97 0.22 10.21
C LEU A 566 9.56 0.84 10.31
N MET A 567 9.19 1.65 9.32
CA MET A 567 7.83 2.13 9.11
C MET A 567 7.37 1.78 7.70
N LEU A 568 6.25 1.08 7.58
CA LEU A 568 5.52 0.89 6.32
C LEU A 568 4.37 1.90 6.30
N ILE A 569 4.42 2.87 5.40
CA ILE A 569 3.56 4.06 5.45
C ILE A 569 2.76 4.15 4.16
N THR A 570 1.47 4.41 4.27
CA THR A 570 0.64 4.87 3.16
C THR A 570 0.10 6.26 3.42
N VAL A 571 0.04 7.06 2.36
CA VAL A 571 -0.55 8.41 2.38
C VAL A 571 -1.53 8.53 1.23
N HIS A 572 -2.77 8.94 1.53
CA HIS A 572 -3.81 9.12 0.53
C HIS A 572 -4.13 10.59 0.27
N ASN A 573 -5.25 10.85 -0.40
CA ASN A 573 -5.72 12.19 -0.73
C ASN A 573 -5.84 13.05 0.53
N ARG A 574 -5.32 14.28 0.46
CA ARG A 574 -5.55 15.28 1.50
C ARG A 574 -7.04 15.59 1.63
N ILE A 575 -7.45 16.10 2.79
CA ILE A 575 -8.84 16.55 2.98
C ILE A 575 -9.16 17.61 1.92
N GLY A 576 -10.15 17.32 1.07
CA GLY A 576 -10.61 18.23 0.03
C GLY A 576 -9.73 18.32 -1.22
N GLY A 577 -8.70 17.48 -1.38
CA GLY A 577 -7.77 17.57 -2.51
C GLY A 577 -7.17 16.24 -2.97
N ALA A 578 -6.13 16.32 -3.80
CA ALA A 578 -5.40 15.16 -4.31
C ALA A 578 -4.40 14.61 -3.27
N GLY A 579 -3.80 13.45 -3.58
CA GLY A 579 -2.70 12.87 -2.78
C GLY A 579 -1.45 13.74 -2.72
N PRO A 580 -0.43 13.34 -1.95
CA PRO A 580 0.82 14.08 -1.89
C PRO A 580 1.63 13.95 -3.19
N THR A 581 2.35 15.02 -3.51
CA THR A 581 3.52 15.01 -4.39
C THR A 581 4.68 14.28 -3.71
N LEU A 582 5.77 13.97 -4.45
CA LEU A 582 6.96 13.36 -3.85
C LEU A 582 7.59 14.24 -2.76
N ALA A 583 7.60 15.57 -2.96
CA ALA A 583 8.15 16.51 -1.98
C ALA A 583 7.33 16.53 -0.68
N GLU A 584 6.00 16.61 -0.80
CA GLU A 584 5.10 16.51 0.37
C GLU A 584 5.23 15.15 1.06
N THR A 585 5.43 14.07 0.31
CA THR A 585 5.64 12.73 0.87
C THR A 585 6.93 12.67 1.69
N ALA A 586 8.01 13.28 1.21
CA ALA A 586 9.26 13.38 1.97
C ALA A 586 9.07 14.20 3.25
N GLN A 587 8.35 15.33 3.19
CA GLN A 587 8.04 16.16 4.35
C GLN A 587 7.14 15.45 5.38
N ILE A 588 6.09 14.76 4.93
CA ILE A 588 5.22 13.95 5.79
C ILE A 588 6.06 12.87 6.48
N THR A 589 6.87 12.14 5.72
CA THR A 589 7.71 11.06 6.26
C THR A 589 8.75 11.59 7.26
N GLN A 590 9.30 12.78 7.02
CA GLN A 590 10.17 13.47 7.97
C GLN A 590 9.43 13.86 9.26
N GLN A 591 8.22 14.41 9.18
CA GLN A 591 7.41 14.73 10.37
C GLN A 591 7.04 13.49 11.19
N LEU A 592 6.94 12.32 10.55
CA LEU A 592 6.72 11.03 11.23
C LEU A 592 7.99 10.50 11.93
N GLY A 593 9.14 11.18 11.81
CA GLY A 593 10.39 10.83 12.50
C GLY A 593 11.29 9.87 11.72
N ALA A 594 11.16 9.81 10.40
CA ALA A 594 12.05 9.01 9.56
C ALA A 594 13.48 9.58 9.49
N MET A 595 14.47 8.70 9.55
CA MET A 595 15.87 8.97 9.28
C MET A 595 16.20 8.70 7.82
N ASN A 596 15.85 7.51 7.32
CA ASN A 596 15.97 7.17 5.91
C ASN A 596 14.60 6.77 5.38
N ALA A 597 14.27 7.17 4.15
CA ALA A 597 12.98 6.86 3.55
C ALA A 597 13.08 6.63 2.05
N LEU A 598 12.37 5.60 1.57
CA LEU A 598 12.30 5.19 0.18
C LEU A 598 10.84 5.18 -0.27
N ASN A 599 10.54 5.88 -1.35
CA ASN A 599 9.24 5.77 -2.01
C ASN A 599 9.10 4.39 -2.68
N LEU A 600 7.93 3.77 -2.55
CA LEU A 600 7.53 2.54 -3.23
C LEU A 600 6.54 2.85 -4.36
N ASP A 601 6.05 1.84 -5.07
CA ASP A 601 5.02 2.07 -6.09
C ASP A 601 3.76 2.70 -5.46
N GLY A 602 3.12 3.62 -6.20
CA GLY A 602 2.08 4.51 -5.68
C GLY A 602 0.74 4.40 -6.40
N GLY A 603 -0.08 5.44 -6.30
CA GLY A 603 -1.39 5.52 -6.95
C GLY A 603 -2.31 4.39 -6.50
N SER A 604 -2.92 3.70 -7.46
CA SER A 604 -3.80 2.56 -7.16
C SER A 604 -3.05 1.32 -6.62
N SER A 605 -1.72 1.25 -6.75
CA SER A 605 -0.92 0.17 -6.14
C SER A 605 -0.79 0.32 -4.63
N THR A 606 -0.88 1.56 -4.13
CA THR A 606 -0.82 1.90 -2.69
C THR A 606 -1.82 1.04 -1.93
N SER A 607 -1.31 0.13 -1.10
CA SER A 607 -2.09 -0.76 -0.25
C SER A 607 -1.27 -1.22 0.95
N LEU A 608 -1.90 -1.25 2.13
CA LEU A 608 -1.31 -1.71 3.38
C LEU A 608 -2.25 -2.76 4.01
N TYR A 609 -1.73 -3.97 4.18
CA TYR A 609 -2.44 -5.13 4.67
C TYR A 609 -2.05 -5.43 6.12
N LEU A 610 -3.02 -5.80 6.95
CA LEU A 610 -2.84 -6.29 8.31
C LEU A 610 -3.96 -7.29 8.67
N GLY A 611 -3.61 -8.44 9.23
CA GLY A 611 -4.57 -9.34 9.90
C GLY A 611 -5.73 -9.83 9.02
N GLY A 612 -5.54 -9.96 7.70
CA GLY A 612 -6.58 -10.43 6.78
C GLY A 612 -7.26 -9.35 5.93
N GLN A 613 -6.93 -8.07 6.10
CA GLN A 613 -7.59 -6.97 5.38
C GLN A 613 -6.63 -5.85 4.98
N LEU A 614 -7.07 -4.99 4.05
CA LEU A 614 -6.43 -3.69 3.85
C LEU A 614 -6.90 -2.70 4.92
N ILE A 615 -5.97 -1.96 5.51
CA ILE A 615 -6.23 -0.98 6.58
C ILE A 615 -6.15 0.48 6.11
N ASP A 616 -5.68 0.72 4.88
CA ASP A 616 -5.50 2.06 4.32
C ASP A 616 -6.64 2.49 3.39
N ARG A 617 -7.32 1.53 2.76
CA ARG A 617 -8.34 1.79 1.73
C ARG A 617 -9.29 0.60 1.49
N PRO A 618 -10.45 0.82 0.84
CA PRO A 618 -11.28 -0.28 0.37
C PRO A 618 -10.58 -1.13 -0.69
N ALA A 619 -10.66 -2.45 -0.55
CA ALA A 619 -10.00 -3.42 -1.43
C ALA A 619 -10.36 -3.28 -2.92
N SER A 620 -11.60 -2.88 -3.23
CA SER A 620 -12.07 -2.63 -4.61
C SER A 620 -11.32 -1.50 -5.32
N THR A 621 -10.66 -0.62 -4.55
CA THR A 621 -9.89 0.52 -5.10
C THR A 621 -8.40 0.22 -5.24
N ALA A 622 -7.94 -0.91 -4.71
CA ALA A 622 -6.55 -1.34 -4.80
C ALA A 622 -6.32 -2.12 -6.11
N ALA A 623 -5.33 -1.71 -6.88
CA ALA A 623 -4.93 -2.42 -8.09
C ALA A 623 -4.19 -3.72 -7.75
N ARG A 624 -4.05 -4.58 -8.76
CA ARG A 624 -3.13 -5.72 -8.70
C ARG A 624 -1.69 -5.19 -8.76
N VAL A 625 -0.82 -5.75 -7.94
CA VAL A 625 0.60 -5.41 -7.87
C VAL A 625 1.46 -6.63 -8.19
N HIS A 626 2.70 -6.41 -8.62
CA HIS A 626 3.63 -7.50 -8.89
C HIS A 626 4.20 -8.08 -7.59
N ASN A 627 4.66 -7.22 -6.69
CA ASN A 627 5.37 -7.60 -5.47
C ASN A 627 5.00 -6.69 -4.29
N GLY A 628 5.41 -7.11 -3.09
CA GLY A 628 5.25 -6.39 -1.83
C GLY A 628 6.35 -6.76 -0.83
N ILE A 629 6.31 -6.13 0.33
CA ILE A 629 7.09 -6.53 1.50
C ILE A 629 6.10 -7.18 2.47
N GLY A 630 6.29 -8.46 2.75
CA GLY A 630 5.52 -9.19 3.76
C GLY A 630 6.22 -9.15 5.10
N VAL A 631 5.43 -9.03 6.17
CA VAL A 631 5.84 -9.08 7.57
C VAL A 631 5.25 -10.35 8.16
N PHE A 632 6.10 -11.19 8.71
CA PHE A 632 5.78 -12.49 9.25
C PHE A 632 5.96 -12.41 10.76
N VAL A 633 4.91 -12.76 11.50
CA VAL A 633 4.96 -12.80 12.96
C VAL A 633 5.11 -14.26 13.38
N GLN A 634 6.06 -14.55 14.25
CA GLN A 634 6.19 -15.83 14.92
C GLN A 634 5.75 -15.63 16.36
N PRO A 635 4.52 -16.02 16.72
CA PRO A 635 4.13 -16.04 18.13
C PRO A 635 5.14 -16.90 18.89
N ARG A 636 5.56 -16.45 20.07
CA ARG A 636 6.30 -17.35 20.98
C ARG A 636 5.51 -18.65 21.10
N LEU A 637 6.22 -19.79 21.15
CA LEU A 637 5.71 -21.16 21.35
C LEU A 637 5.88 -21.67 22.77
#